data_AF-A0A7L2YW51-F1
#
_entry.id   AF-A0A7L2YW51-F1
#
_cell.length_a   1.000
_cell.length_b   1.000
_cell.length_c   1.000
_cell.angle_alpha   90.00
_cell.angle_beta   90.00
_cell.angle_gamma   90.00
#
_symmetry.space_group_name_H-M   'P 1'
#
loop_
_entity.id
_entity.type
_entity.pdbx_description
1 polymer ?
#
loop_
_entity_poly.entity_id
_entity_poly.type
_entity_poly.pdbx_seq_one_letter_code
_entity_poly.pdbx_strand_id
1 'polypeptide(L)'
;QRATNHLDTVPAQEPGNEGFTYRHGHPGLLAHQLTSWPTHSTTTKDTYRPPHSVLRLRRGQREAMLEYTLYQKYRQACAPGKEMLEKICTPQKPMELISTTHQDYCARGCQFMPPPTTQPHNYYTEQPRSFWLEQAHSLPGVTGIRSGDSPFRRNAAFSTPITEYLEQPLP
;
A
#
# COMPACT_ATOMS: atom_id res chain seq x y z
N GLN A 1 39.45 -2.51 -30.31
CA GLN A 1 40.60 -3.26 -29.75
C GLN A 1 41.50 -3.81 -30.87
N ARG A 2 42.02 -2.95 -31.76
CA ARG A 2 43.04 -3.31 -32.77
C ARG A 2 44.15 -2.25 -32.91
N ALA A 3 43.98 -1.08 -32.28
CA ALA A 3 44.90 0.05 -32.41
C ALA A 3 46.18 -0.09 -31.57
N THR A 4 46.27 -1.05 -30.64
CA THR A 4 47.38 -1.16 -29.69
C THR A 4 48.22 -2.43 -29.84
N ASN A 5 47.82 -3.37 -30.71
CA ASN A 5 48.48 -4.68 -30.83
C ASN A 5 49.94 -4.59 -31.30
N HIS A 6 50.31 -3.51 -32.00
CA HIS A 6 51.68 -3.30 -32.47
C HIS A 6 52.65 -2.93 -31.32
N LEU A 7 52.12 -2.53 -30.16
CA LEU A 7 52.91 -2.24 -28.95
C LEU A 7 53.21 -3.50 -28.11
N ASP A 8 52.60 -4.64 -28.44
CA ASP A 8 52.82 -5.93 -27.77
C ASP A 8 53.93 -6.78 -28.42
N THR A 9 54.59 -6.28 -29.48
CA THR A 9 55.66 -7.01 -30.17
C THR A 9 57.00 -6.71 -29.50
N VAL A 10 57.64 -7.74 -28.93
CA VAL A 10 58.92 -7.62 -28.21
C VAL A 10 60.07 -8.08 -29.11
N PRO A 11 61.14 -7.29 -29.30
CA PRO A 11 62.42 -7.81 -29.81
C PRO A 11 63.02 -8.74 -28.75
N ALA A 12 63.42 -9.94 -29.15
CA ALA A 12 64.09 -10.84 -28.24
C ALA A 12 65.39 -10.19 -27.74
N GLN A 13 65.54 -10.16 -26.41
CA GLN A 13 66.79 -9.97 -25.68
C GLN A 13 67.25 -8.51 -25.44
N GLU A 14 66.61 -7.82 -24.49
CA GLU A 14 67.20 -6.70 -23.71
C GLU A 14 66.61 -6.73 -22.28
N PRO A 15 67.40 -6.55 -21.20
CA PRO A 15 66.92 -6.59 -19.82
C PRO A 15 66.20 -5.27 -19.46
N GLY A 16 64.91 -5.17 -19.76
CA GLY A 16 64.14 -3.92 -19.64
C GLY A 16 62.97 -3.95 -18.64
N ASN A 17 63.05 -3.03 -17.67
CA ASN A 17 61.98 -2.32 -16.94
C ASN A 17 60.92 -3.13 -16.15
N GLU A 18 60.94 -2.96 -14.82
CA GLU A 18 60.00 -3.56 -13.84
C GLU A 18 58.52 -3.26 -14.15
N GLY A 19 58.25 -2.10 -14.77
CA GLY A 19 56.90 -1.73 -15.20
C GLY A 19 56.27 -2.70 -16.21
N PHE A 20 57.07 -3.41 -16.99
CA PHE A 20 56.58 -4.40 -17.94
C PHE A 20 56.32 -5.76 -17.29
N THR A 21 57.14 -6.16 -16.30
CA THR A 21 56.96 -7.43 -15.57
C THR A 21 55.69 -7.46 -14.72
N TYR A 22 55.22 -6.30 -14.24
CA TYR A 22 54.01 -6.20 -13.40
C TYR A 22 52.79 -5.65 -14.14
N ARG A 23 52.84 -5.55 -15.48
CA ARG A 23 51.73 -5.00 -16.29
C ARG A 23 50.40 -5.76 -16.13
N HIS A 24 50.46 -7.00 -15.64
CA HIS A 24 49.29 -7.86 -15.39
C HIS A 24 49.07 -8.16 -13.89
N GLY A 25 49.73 -7.42 -12.99
CA GLY A 25 49.64 -7.59 -11.54
C GLY A 25 50.83 -8.35 -10.93
N HIS A 26 50.93 -8.31 -9.59
CA HIS A 26 52.03 -8.92 -8.83
C HIS A 26 51.77 -10.43 -8.60
N PRO A 27 52.63 -11.33 -9.09
CA PRO A 27 52.54 -12.75 -8.75
C PRO A 27 52.92 -12.92 -7.28
N GLY A 28 51.96 -13.25 -6.42
CA GLY A 28 52.18 -13.52 -5.00
C GLY A 28 51.16 -12.93 -4.03
N LEU A 29 50.43 -11.87 -4.42
CA LEU A 29 49.34 -11.31 -3.59
C LEU A 29 48.03 -12.10 -3.73
N LEU A 30 47.87 -12.85 -4.83
CA LEU A 30 46.78 -13.79 -5.00
C LEU A 30 47.22 -15.17 -4.48
N ALA A 31 47.07 -15.38 -3.18
CA ALA A 31 47.14 -16.72 -2.60
C ALA A 31 45.91 -17.53 -3.05
N HIS A 32 45.93 -18.05 -4.28
CA HIS A 32 44.96 -19.04 -4.72
C HIS A 32 45.25 -20.34 -3.97
N GLN A 33 44.54 -20.58 -2.86
CA GLN A 33 44.43 -21.95 -2.33
C GLN A 33 43.69 -22.77 -3.39
N LEU A 34 44.44 -23.59 -4.13
CA LEU A 34 44.00 -24.31 -5.34
C LEU A 34 42.83 -25.28 -5.07
N THR A 35 42.53 -25.59 -3.81
CA THR A 35 41.47 -26.51 -3.38
C THR A 35 40.29 -25.84 -2.69
N SER A 36 40.34 -24.54 -2.41
CA SER A 36 39.19 -23.83 -1.85
C SER A 36 38.32 -23.27 -2.97
N TRP A 37 37.03 -23.62 -2.95
CA TRP A 37 36.02 -22.93 -3.76
C TRP A 37 36.15 -21.42 -3.51
N PRO A 38 36.23 -20.55 -4.53
CA PRO A 38 36.36 -19.12 -4.31
C PRO A 38 35.17 -18.64 -3.48
N THR A 39 35.45 -18.12 -2.29
CA THR A 39 34.44 -17.56 -1.41
C THR A 39 33.88 -16.30 -2.09
N HIS A 40 32.77 -16.45 -2.83
CA HIS A 40 32.02 -15.33 -3.40
C HIS A 40 31.26 -14.55 -2.32
N SER A 41 31.96 -14.13 -1.26
CA SER A 41 31.43 -13.26 -0.23
C SER A 41 31.80 -11.82 -0.58
N THR A 42 30.80 -10.95 -0.63
CA THR A 42 31.05 -9.52 -0.75
C THR A 42 31.50 -8.97 0.60
N THR A 43 32.22 -7.86 0.60
CA THR A 43 32.66 -7.17 1.82
C THR A 43 31.50 -6.91 2.78
N THR A 44 30.31 -6.59 2.24
CA THR A 44 29.07 -6.43 3.01
C THR A 44 28.64 -7.73 3.70
N LYS A 45 28.67 -8.87 3.01
CA LYS A 45 28.27 -10.17 3.59
C LYS A 45 29.23 -10.64 4.67
N ASP A 46 30.52 -10.33 4.52
CA ASP A 46 31.54 -10.68 5.51
C ASP A 46 31.48 -9.76 6.74
N THR A 47 31.23 -8.47 6.54
CA THR A 47 31.14 -7.47 7.63
C THR A 47 29.83 -7.60 8.44
N TYR A 48 28.71 -7.88 7.78
CA TYR A 48 27.39 -7.94 8.42
C TYR A 48 26.89 -9.38 8.58
N ARG A 49 27.72 -10.27 9.14
CA ARG A 49 27.30 -11.63 9.45
C ARG A 49 26.28 -11.61 10.61
N PRO A 50 25.17 -12.35 10.52
CA PRO A 50 24.25 -12.49 11.64
C PRO A 50 25.00 -12.98 12.89
N PRO A 51 24.70 -12.43 14.08
CA PRO A 51 25.35 -12.87 15.30
C PRO A 51 25.11 -14.37 15.46
N HIS A 52 26.19 -15.16 15.52
CA HIS A 52 26.07 -16.55 15.90
C HIS A 52 25.49 -16.57 17.31
N SER A 53 24.30 -17.15 17.47
CA SER A 53 23.76 -17.45 18.80
C SER A 53 24.64 -18.54 19.39
N VAL A 54 25.75 -18.13 20.01
CA VAL A 54 26.41 -18.97 21.00
C VAL A 54 25.44 -19.00 22.16
N LEU A 55 24.45 -19.89 22.06
CA LEU A 55 23.56 -20.24 23.15
C LEU A 55 24.47 -20.82 24.22
N ARG A 56 25.04 -19.94 25.05
CA ARG A 56 25.53 -20.35 26.36
C ARG A 56 24.30 -20.91 27.05
N LEU A 57 24.18 -22.23 27.03
CA LEU A 57 23.33 -22.94 27.95
C LEU A 57 23.85 -22.55 29.33
N ARG A 58 23.29 -21.48 29.91
CA ARG A 58 23.61 -21.02 31.28
C ARG A 58 23.19 -22.04 32.34
N ARG A 59 22.76 -23.23 31.91
CA ARG A 59 21.98 -24.19 32.64
C ARG A 59 22.50 -25.60 32.38
N GLY A 60 22.64 -26.39 33.44
CA GLY A 60 23.06 -27.79 33.32
C GLY A 60 21.97 -28.68 32.71
N GLN A 61 22.36 -29.80 32.08
CA GLN A 61 21.40 -30.75 31.49
C GLN A 61 20.38 -31.28 32.50
N ARG A 62 20.84 -31.61 33.72
CA ARG A 62 19.97 -32.06 34.82
C ARG A 62 18.93 -31.02 35.18
N GLU A 63 19.36 -29.77 35.27
CA GLU A 63 18.51 -28.66 35.66
C GLU A 63 17.48 -28.35 34.58
N ALA A 64 17.85 -28.45 33.29
CA ALA A 64 16.92 -28.32 32.16
C ALA A 64 15.87 -29.43 32.14
N MET A 65 16.29 -30.67 32.40
CA MET A 65 15.40 -31.83 32.46
C MET A 65 14.40 -31.73 33.63
N LEU A 66 14.87 -31.30 34.81
CA LEU A 66 14.00 -31.06 35.95
C LEU A 66 12.95 -29.98 35.66
N GLU A 67 13.36 -28.88 35.02
CA GLU A 67 12.44 -27.80 34.67
C GLU A 67 11.37 -28.24 33.68
N TYR A 68 11.78 -28.95 32.63
CA TYR A 68 10.86 -29.53 31.66
C TYR A 68 9.86 -30.46 32.33
N THR A 69 10.34 -31.33 33.24
CA THR A 69 9.50 -32.28 33.97
C THR A 69 8.51 -31.58 34.89
N LEU A 70 8.93 -30.52 35.60
CA LEU A 70 8.07 -29.72 36.45
C LEU A 70 6.98 -29.00 35.63
N TYR A 71 7.37 -28.39 34.52
CA TYR A 71 6.43 -27.71 33.61
C TYR A 71 5.40 -28.69 33.05
N GLN A 72 5.83 -29.89 32.65
CA GLN A 72 4.93 -30.92 32.15
C GLN A 72 3.97 -31.43 33.24
N LYS A 73 4.45 -31.64 34.46
CA LYS A 73 3.61 -32.00 35.62
C LYS A 73 2.57 -30.92 35.91
N TYR A 74 2.97 -29.66 35.90
CA TYR A 74 2.06 -28.54 36.10
C TYR A 74 1.03 -28.47 34.98
N ARG A 75 1.45 -28.55 33.71
CA ARG A 75 0.53 -28.58 32.57
C ARG A 75 -0.45 -29.74 32.62
N GLN A 76 -0.04 -30.92 33.08
CA GLN A 76 -0.92 -32.08 33.23
C GLN A 76 -1.88 -31.91 34.41
N ALA A 77 -1.39 -31.42 35.54
CA ALA A 77 -2.21 -31.10 36.72
C ALA A 77 -3.18 -29.93 36.45
N CYS A 78 -2.86 -29.06 35.49
CA CYS A 78 -3.64 -27.88 35.11
C CYS A 78 -4.37 -28.04 33.75
N ALA A 79 -4.33 -29.22 33.12
CA ALA A 79 -5.10 -29.51 31.90
C ALA A 79 -6.56 -29.83 32.27
N PRO A 80 -7.51 -29.43 31.41
CA PRO A 80 -8.50 -28.39 31.68
C PRO A 80 -9.46 -28.75 32.84
N GLY A 81 -8.93 -28.82 34.05
CA GLY A 81 -9.70 -28.88 35.28
C GLY A 81 -9.81 -27.47 35.84
N LYS A 82 -11.05 -26.99 35.95
CA LYS A 82 -11.53 -25.67 36.37
C LYS A 82 -10.77 -24.94 37.49
N GLU A 83 -9.95 -25.61 38.29
CA GLU A 83 -9.46 -25.15 39.59
C GLU A 83 -8.38 -24.06 39.51
N MET A 84 -7.43 -24.15 38.57
CA MET A 84 -6.42 -23.11 38.40
C MET A 84 -6.98 -21.91 37.62
N LEU A 85 -7.79 -22.20 36.60
CA LEU A 85 -8.42 -21.15 35.80
C LEU A 85 -9.48 -20.39 36.62
N GLU A 86 -10.21 -21.03 37.55
CA GLU A 86 -11.13 -20.33 38.48
C GLU A 86 -10.39 -19.41 39.47
N LYS A 87 -9.20 -19.80 39.95
CA LYS A 87 -8.41 -18.96 40.86
C LYS A 87 -7.74 -17.77 40.16
N ILE A 88 -7.37 -17.93 38.88
CA ILE A 88 -6.68 -16.89 38.09
C ILE A 88 -7.66 -16.02 37.30
N CYS A 89 -8.69 -16.65 36.72
CA CYS A 89 -9.78 -15.99 36.02
C CYS A 89 -10.97 -15.98 36.96
N THR A 90 -11.11 -14.91 37.74
CA THR A 90 -12.43 -14.53 38.25
C THR A 90 -13.40 -14.55 37.07
N PRO A 91 -14.62 -15.10 37.18
CA PRO A 91 -15.61 -15.00 36.11
C PRO A 91 -15.81 -13.52 35.80
N GLN A 92 -15.17 -13.06 34.71
CA GLN A 92 -15.25 -11.68 34.31
C GLN A 92 -16.70 -11.45 33.90
N LYS A 93 -17.37 -10.50 34.56
CA LYS A 93 -18.65 -9.99 34.04
C LYS A 93 -18.41 -9.68 32.56
N PRO A 94 -19.25 -10.20 31.64
CA PRO A 94 -19.12 -9.88 30.23
C PRO A 94 -19.00 -8.37 30.08
N MET A 95 -17.98 -7.93 29.36
CA MET A 95 -17.79 -6.51 29.07
C MET A 95 -19.06 -6.00 28.38
N GLU A 96 -19.60 -4.89 28.87
CA GLU A 96 -20.73 -4.22 28.22
C GLU A 96 -20.25 -3.71 26.86
N LEU A 97 -20.64 -4.44 25.80
CA LEU A 97 -20.20 -4.18 24.43
C LEU A 97 -20.97 -3.02 23.77
N ILE A 98 -22.08 -2.60 24.38
CA ILE A 98 -23.05 -1.68 23.79
C ILE A 98 -23.35 -0.59 24.81
N SER A 99 -23.24 0.67 24.38
CA SER A 99 -23.60 1.84 25.19
C SER A 99 -25.08 1.81 25.57
N THR A 100 -25.41 2.40 26.73
CA THR A 100 -26.80 2.57 27.19
C THR A 100 -27.68 3.22 26.12
N THR A 101 -27.15 4.24 25.42
CA THR A 101 -27.85 4.89 24.31
C THR A 101 -28.19 3.92 23.18
N HIS A 102 -27.26 3.07 22.76
CA HIS A 102 -27.53 2.13 21.68
C HIS A 102 -28.47 1.00 22.14
N GLN A 103 -28.52 0.65 23.42
CA GLN A 103 -29.53 -0.29 23.93
C GLN A 103 -30.93 0.33 23.94
N ASP A 104 -31.05 1.57 24.42
CA ASP A 104 -32.34 2.22 24.69
C ASP A 104 -32.95 2.87 23.44
N TYR A 105 -32.12 3.39 22.53
CA TYR A 105 -32.56 4.11 21.32
C TYR A 105 -32.49 3.25 20.05
N CYS A 106 -32.54 1.93 20.17
CA CYS A 106 -32.80 1.08 19.01
C CYS A 106 -34.25 1.25 18.53
N ALA A 107 -34.45 1.95 17.42
CA ALA A 107 -35.75 2.02 16.74
C ALA A 107 -36.11 0.65 16.13
N ARG A 108 -36.60 -0.26 16.96
CA ARG A 108 -37.11 -1.57 16.51
C ARG A 108 -38.34 -1.35 15.62
N GLY A 109 -38.34 -1.95 14.43
CA GLY A 109 -39.48 -1.91 13.52
C GLY A 109 -39.49 -0.76 12.51
N CYS A 110 -38.42 0.05 12.43
CA CYS A 110 -38.26 0.99 11.33
C CYS A 110 -37.87 0.24 10.05
N GLN A 111 -38.86 -0.11 9.22
CA GLN A 111 -38.61 -0.60 7.87
C GLN A 111 -38.59 0.61 6.94
N PHE A 112 -37.40 1.01 6.52
CA PHE A 112 -37.25 1.98 5.44
C PHE A 112 -37.59 1.28 4.13
N MET A 113 -38.88 1.15 3.85
CA MET A 113 -39.34 0.78 2.52
C MET A 113 -39.42 2.05 1.68
N PRO A 114 -38.66 2.16 0.58
CA PRO A 114 -38.90 3.22 -0.40
C PRO A 114 -40.36 3.15 -0.82
N PRO A 115 -41.08 4.29 -0.90
CA PRO A 115 -42.42 4.28 -1.44
C PRO A 115 -42.38 3.69 -2.85
N PRO A 116 -43.42 2.95 -3.26
CA PRO A 116 -43.49 2.44 -4.62
C PRO A 116 -43.40 3.63 -5.60
N THR A 117 -42.46 3.52 -6.54
CA THR A 117 -42.25 4.55 -7.56
C THR A 117 -43.53 4.70 -8.38
N THR A 118 -44.15 5.87 -8.34
CA THR A 118 -45.44 6.12 -9.02
C THR A 118 -45.28 6.16 -10.54
N GLN A 119 -44.10 6.54 -11.03
CA GLN A 119 -43.74 6.54 -12.46
C GLN A 119 -42.30 6.06 -12.65
N PRO A 120 -42.00 5.34 -13.75
CA PRO A 120 -40.62 5.00 -14.10
C PRO A 120 -39.90 6.26 -14.58
N HIS A 121 -39.08 6.85 -13.72
CA HIS A 121 -38.28 8.02 -14.05
C HIS A 121 -36.87 7.62 -14.50
N ASN A 122 -36.46 8.06 -15.69
CA ASN A 122 -35.09 7.87 -16.17
C ASN A 122 -34.26 9.14 -15.97
N TYR A 123 -33.37 9.12 -14.96
CA TYR A 123 -32.48 10.23 -14.61
C TYR A 123 -31.60 10.72 -15.77
N TYR A 124 -31.25 9.85 -16.72
CA TYR A 124 -30.37 10.21 -17.83
C TYR A 124 -31.09 10.94 -18.97
N THR A 125 -32.41 10.80 -19.05
CA THR A 125 -33.21 11.33 -20.18
C THR A 125 -34.22 12.38 -19.74
N GLU A 126 -34.71 12.31 -18.50
CA GLU A 126 -35.72 13.23 -17.98
C GLU A 126 -35.08 14.45 -17.33
N GLN A 127 -35.70 15.62 -17.55
CA GLN A 127 -35.32 16.80 -16.79
C GLN A 127 -35.89 16.76 -15.38
N PRO A 128 -35.10 17.17 -14.37
CA PRO A 128 -35.59 17.23 -13.00
C PRO A 128 -36.70 18.26 -12.91
N ARG A 129 -37.92 17.87 -12.49
CA ARG A 129 -38.98 18.85 -12.24
C ARG A 129 -38.60 19.73 -11.07
N SER A 130 -38.64 21.03 -11.30
CA SER A 130 -38.41 22.05 -10.27
C SER A 130 -39.47 23.13 -10.38
N PHE A 131 -39.70 23.86 -9.29
CA PHE A 131 -40.61 25.00 -9.24
C PHE A 131 -40.38 25.98 -10.41
N TRP A 132 -39.12 26.25 -10.75
CA TRP A 132 -38.76 27.17 -11.83
C TRP A 132 -39.19 26.66 -13.21
N LEU A 133 -39.03 25.36 -13.48
CA LEU A 133 -39.46 24.77 -14.75
C LEU A 133 -40.97 24.80 -14.92
N GLU A 134 -41.73 24.59 -13.85
CA GLU A 134 -43.19 24.66 -13.89
C GLU A 134 -43.69 26.09 -14.16
N GLN A 135 -42.97 27.10 -13.67
CA GLN A 135 -43.32 28.52 -13.85
C GLN A 135 -42.63 29.19 -15.04
N ALA A 136 -41.82 28.46 -15.81
CA ALA A 136 -40.93 29.03 -16.83
C ALA A 136 -41.67 29.89 -17.89
N HIS A 137 -42.91 29.53 -18.22
CA HIS A 137 -43.74 30.25 -19.20
C HIS A 137 -44.51 31.43 -18.60
N SER A 138 -44.58 31.54 -17.29
CA SER A 138 -45.38 32.55 -16.57
C SER A 138 -44.54 33.64 -15.90
N LEU A 139 -43.21 33.50 -15.92
CA LEU A 139 -42.28 34.47 -15.30
C LEU A 139 -41.98 35.65 -16.25
N PRO A 140 -42.33 36.90 -15.88
CA PRO A 140 -41.89 38.08 -16.62
C PRO A 140 -40.42 38.39 -16.36
N GLY A 141 -39.72 38.96 -17.35
CA GLY A 141 -38.34 39.45 -17.21
C GLY A 141 -37.23 38.41 -17.42
N VAL A 142 -37.57 37.21 -17.87
CA VAL A 142 -36.59 36.18 -18.28
C VAL A 142 -36.39 36.21 -19.80
N THR A 143 -35.21 35.83 -20.27
CA THR A 143 -34.92 35.71 -21.71
C THR A 143 -35.87 34.69 -22.34
N GLY A 144 -36.54 35.06 -23.43
CA GLY A 144 -37.56 34.23 -24.07
C GLY A 144 -37.09 32.81 -24.39
N ILE A 145 -37.85 31.84 -23.92
CA ILE A 145 -37.59 30.41 -24.12
C ILE A 145 -37.95 30.06 -25.57
N ARG A 146 -36.95 29.86 -26.42
CA ARG A 146 -37.16 29.37 -27.79
C ARG A 146 -37.12 27.84 -27.90
N SER A 147 -36.52 27.18 -26.92
CA SER A 147 -36.25 25.73 -26.91
C SER A 147 -36.94 25.10 -25.70
N GLY A 148 -37.88 24.18 -25.94
CA GLY A 148 -38.69 23.55 -24.88
C GLY A 148 -37.89 22.66 -23.92
N ASP A 149 -36.69 22.28 -24.33
CA ASP A 149 -35.73 21.42 -23.64
C ASP A 149 -34.66 22.20 -22.85
N SER A 150 -34.63 23.53 -22.88
CA SER A 150 -33.70 24.29 -22.03
C SER A 150 -34.21 25.71 -21.74
N PRO A 151 -35.20 25.84 -20.84
CA PRO A 151 -35.85 27.13 -20.59
C PRO A 151 -34.94 28.17 -19.91
N PHE A 152 -33.90 27.75 -19.19
CA PHE A 152 -32.97 28.66 -18.50
C PHE A 152 -31.61 28.77 -19.19
N ARG A 153 -31.57 28.54 -20.51
CA ARG A 153 -30.34 28.71 -21.28
C ARG A 153 -29.92 30.18 -21.26
N ARG A 154 -28.64 30.45 -20.94
CA ARG A 154 -28.09 31.81 -21.01
C ARG A 154 -28.21 32.35 -22.44
N ASN A 155 -28.81 33.52 -22.57
CA ASN A 155 -28.83 34.28 -23.80
C ASN A 155 -28.14 35.63 -23.54
N ALA A 156 -27.06 35.87 -24.27
CA ALA A 156 -26.28 37.10 -24.19
C ALA A 156 -26.38 37.96 -25.47
N ALA A 157 -27.29 37.63 -26.40
CA ALA A 157 -27.40 38.32 -27.69
C ALA A 157 -27.58 39.83 -27.55
N PHE A 158 -28.30 40.30 -26.53
CA PHE A 158 -28.44 41.73 -26.30
C PHE A 158 -27.14 42.41 -25.82
N SER A 159 -26.31 41.70 -25.05
CA SER A 159 -25.11 42.24 -24.41
C SER A 159 -23.81 41.93 -25.16
N THR A 160 -23.86 41.09 -26.20
CA THR A 160 -22.72 40.78 -27.05
C THR A 160 -22.32 42.03 -27.85
N PRO A 161 -21.06 42.48 -27.79
CA PRO A 161 -20.62 43.67 -28.50
C PRO A 161 -20.70 43.46 -30.02
N ILE A 162 -21.02 44.53 -30.76
CA ILE A 162 -21.26 44.52 -32.22
C ILE A 162 -20.06 43.94 -32.99
N THR A 163 -18.85 44.10 -32.47
CA THR A 163 -17.61 43.56 -33.07
C THR A 163 -17.57 42.03 -33.14
N GLU A 164 -18.36 41.32 -32.33
CA GLU A 164 -18.40 39.85 -32.27
C GLU A 164 -19.45 39.24 -33.22
N TYR A 165 -20.31 40.05 -33.86
CA TYR A 165 -21.42 39.60 -34.71
C TYR A 165 -21.02 39.18 -36.14
N LEU A 166 -19.74 39.01 -36.43
CA LEU A 166 -19.19 39.04 -37.79
C LEU A 166 -19.72 37.97 -38.78
N GLU A 167 -20.44 36.93 -38.34
CA GLU A 167 -20.96 35.88 -39.25
C GLU A 167 -22.37 35.33 -38.94
N GLN A 168 -23.17 35.97 -38.09
CA GLN A 168 -24.51 35.47 -37.76
C GLN A 168 -25.63 36.42 -38.21
N PRO A 169 -26.76 35.90 -38.74
CA PRO A 169 -27.92 36.72 -39.05
C PRO A 169 -28.42 37.39 -37.76
N LEU A 170 -28.77 38.69 -37.86
CA LEU A 170 -29.33 39.40 -36.72
C LEU A 170 -30.66 38.76 -36.29
N PRO A 171 -30.92 38.69 -34.98
CA PRO A 171 -32.13 38.10 -34.42
C PRO A 171 -33.42 38.87 -34.75
#